data_AF-A0A9P1AFQ3-F1
#
_entry.id   AF-A0A9P1AFQ3-F1
#
_cell.length_a   1.000
_cell.length_b   1.000
_cell.length_c   1.000
_cell.angle_alpha   90.00
_cell.angle_beta   90.00
_cell.angle_gamma   90.00
#
_symmetry.space_group_name_H-M   'P 1'
#
loop_
_entity.id
_entity.type
_entity.pdbx_description
1 polymer ?
#
loop_
_entity_poly.entity_id
_entity_poly.type
_entity_poly.pdbx_seq_one_letter_code
_entity_poly.pdbx_strand_id
1 'polypeptide(L)'
;MPARMFSSDDSTISDTMENRVIRRTISPILELFRKNLEFEQFKAEIMKVMEPYGIERAFRAANRRRKEHNSRSIHWVDTKGLDPQREAKLVCWMADKVVNTRRNRGEIDDVAVLTTSEEQVTAIKEAFKDHYYAKNEMTRMEVVTAKYYEFRDVSPKRYLIFSLGVAEKSALTEEMVPIETVLERAEYKVIFVGNVELLNSESIAWADRLYRLLKRSRPMPSSTYHEKLLSDQKGPPK
;
A
#
# COMPACT_ATOMS: atom_id res chain seq x y z
N MET A 1 -56.85 -19.70 -41.85
CA MET A 1 -56.34 -20.29 -40.61
C MET A 1 -55.71 -19.16 -39.79
N PRO A 2 -56.16 -18.89 -38.55
CA PRO A 2 -55.68 -17.75 -37.77
C PRO A 2 -54.31 -18.04 -37.15
N ALA A 3 -53.51 -16.97 -37.02
CA ALA A 3 -52.18 -16.96 -36.43
C ALA A 3 -52.20 -17.43 -34.97
N ARG A 4 -51.23 -18.28 -34.59
CA ARG A 4 -50.92 -18.56 -33.18
C ARG A 4 -50.49 -17.26 -32.51
N MET A 5 -51.30 -16.77 -31.58
CA MET A 5 -50.90 -15.76 -30.61
C MET A 5 -49.79 -16.35 -29.74
N PHE A 6 -48.61 -15.74 -29.77
CA PHE A 6 -47.67 -15.83 -28.66
C PHE A 6 -48.22 -14.96 -27.53
N SER A 7 -48.77 -15.60 -26.50
CA SER A 7 -48.98 -14.93 -25.22
C SER A 7 -47.61 -14.66 -24.61
N SER A 8 -47.23 -13.38 -24.58
CA SER A 8 -46.13 -12.88 -23.76
C SER A 8 -46.55 -12.93 -22.29
N ASP A 9 -46.49 -14.11 -21.69
CA ASP A 9 -46.41 -14.26 -20.23
C ASP A 9 -44.94 -14.12 -19.83
N ASP A 10 -44.47 -12.88 -19.72
CA ASP A 10 -43.13 -12.54 -19.23
C ASP A 10 -43.21 -12.02 -17.79
N SER A 11 -43.80 -12.82 -16.89
CA SER A 11 -43.92 -12.45 -15.47
C SER A 11 -43.61 -13.58 -14.48
N THR A 12 -42.70 -14.49 -14.83
CA THR A 12 -42.03 -15.35 -13.84
C THR A 12 -40.54 -15.04 -13.76
N ILE A 13 -40.22 -13.82 -13.32
CA ILE A 13 -38.94 -13.60 -12.62
C ILE A 13 -38.97 -14.52 -11.40
N SER A 14 -38.15 -15.57 -11.44
CA SER A 14 -38.03 -16.58 -10.39
C SER A 14 -37.85 -15.91 -9.03
N ASP A 15 -38.74 -16.25 -8.10
CA ASP A 15 -38.77 -15.72 -6.73
C ASP A 15 -37.67 -16.36 -5.88
N THR A 16 -36.42 -16.12 -6.27
CA THR A 16 -35.23 -16.52 -5.50
C THR A 16 -35.11 -15.63 -4.26
N MET A 17 -34.54 -16.16 -3.17
CA MET A 17 -34.27 -15.37 -1.95
C MET A 17 -33.47 -14.10 -2.25
N GLU A 18 -32.56 -14.16 -3.23
CA GLU A 18 -31.78 -13.02 -3.70
C GLU A 18 -32.65 -11.93 -4.34
N ASN A 19 -33.65 -12.30 -5.17
CA ASN A 19 -34.61 -11.36 -5.74
C ASN A 19 -35.52 -10.71 -4.68
N ARG A 20 -35.85 -11.42 -3.58
CA ARG A 20 -36.60 -10.83 -2.46
C ARG A 20 -35.77 -9.82 -1.68
N VAL A 21 -34.48 -10.09 -1.45
CA VAL A 21 -33.57 -9.16 -0.77
C VAL A 21 -33.37 -7.91 -1.62
N ILE A 22 -33.13 -8.07 -2.92
CA ILE A 22 -32.96 -6.97 -3.88
C ILE A 22 -34.23 -6.09 -3.95
N ARG A 23 -35.44 -6.68 -4.08
CA ARG A 23 -36.70 -5.91 -4.06
C ARG A 23 -36.94 -5.17 -2.75
N ARG A 24 -36.56 -5.77 -1.61
CA ARG A 24 -36.77 -5.16 -0.29
C ARG A 24 -35.74 -4.08 0.08
N THR A 25 -34.55 -4.11 -0.53
CA THR A 25 -33.46 -3.16 -0.24
C THR A 25 -33.31 -2.08 -1.31
N ILE A 26 -33.38 -2.42 -2.60
CA ILE A 26 -33.11 -1.49 -3.70
C ILE A 26 -34.35 -0.70 -4.11
N SER A 27 -35.54 -1.31 -4.13
CA SER A 27 -36.76 -0.63 -4.57
C SER A 27 -37.12 0.60 -3.72
N PRO A 28 -37.02 0.58 -2.37
CA PRO A 28 -37.26 1.79 -1.57
C PRO A 28 -36.21 2.88 -1.79
N ILE A 29 -34.95 2.52 -2.07
CA ILE A 29 -33.89 3.49 -2.41
C ILE A 29 -34.20 4.18 -3.74
N LEU A 30 -34.63 3.43 -4.76
CA LEU A 30 -35.02 3.99 -6.06
C LEU A 30 -36.25 4.89 -5.97
N GLU A 31 -37.19 4.60 -5.06
CA GLU A 31 -38.32 5.50 -4.78
C GLU A 31 -37.89 6.82 -4.16
N LEU A 32 -36.84 6.83 -3.34
CA LEU A 32 -36.28 8.07 -2.79
C LEU A 32 -35.67 8.95 -3.89
N PHE A 33 -35.05 8.38 -4.93
CA PHE A 33 -34.51 9.15 -6.07
C PHE A 33 -35.60 9.84 -6.90
N ARG A 34 -36.85 9.36 -6.83
CA ARG A 34 -38.00 9.97 -7.51
C ARG A 34 -38.64 11.10 -6.71
N LYS A 35 -38.32 11.19 -5.42
CA LYS A 35 -38.71 12.30 -4.56
C LYS A 35 -37.60 13.35 -4.69
N ASN A 36 -37.90 14.54 -5.20
CA ASN A 36 -36.94 15.64 -5.31
C ASN A 36 -36.56 16.20 -3.92
N LEU A 37 -35.89 15.37 -3.11
CA LEU A 37 -35.47 15.69 -1.76
C LEU A 37 -34.19 16.52 -1.79
N GLU A 38 -34.06 17.44 -0.84
CA GLU A 38 -32.79 18.10 -0.58
C GLU A 38 -31.73 17.07 -0.14
N PHE A 39 -30.46 17.31 -0.49
CA PHE A 39 -29.39 16.33 -0.34
C PHE A 39 -29.27 15.75 1.09
N GLU A 40 -29.38 16.59 2.12
CA GLU A 40 -29.29 16.12 3.52
C GLU A 40 -30.53 15.30 3.94
N GLN A 41 -31.72 15.61 3.41
CA GLN A 41 -32.93 14.82 3.65
C GLN A 41 -32.87 13.48 2.92
N PHE A 42 -32.43 13.49 1.66
CA PHE A 42 -32.23 12.29 0.85
C PHE A 42 -31.26 11.31 1.54
N LYS A 43 -30.15 11.82 2.05
CA LYS A 43 -29.18 11.07 2.82
C LYS A 43 -29.80 10.46 4.08
N ALA A 44 -30.56 11.23 4.87
CA ALA A 44 -31.21 10.72 6.08
C ALA A 44 -32.21 9.60 5.77
N GLU A 45 -32.99 9.74 4.69
CA GLU A 45 -33.98 8.74 4.27
C GLU A 45 -33.34 7.45 3.75
N ILE A 46 -32.25 7.53 2.99
CA ILE A 46 -31.48 6.34 2.58
C ILE A 46 -30.98 5.58 3.81
N MET A 47 -30.46 6.28 4.81
CA MET A 47 -29.92 5.64 6.01
C MET A 47 -31.01 4.89 6.79
N LYS A 48 -32.22 5.45 6.90
CA LYS A 48 -33.39 4.77 7.51
C LYS A 48 -33.78 3.50 6.76
N VAL A 49 -33.74 3.51 5.43
CA VAL A 49 -34.03 2.32 4.60
C VAL A 49 -32.98 1.22 4.79
N MET A 50 -31.71 1.61 5.01
CA MET A 50 -30.58 0.67 5.14
C MET A 50 -30.39 0.11 6.56
N GLU A 51 -30.95 0.75 7.59
CA GLU A 51 -30.81 0.39 9.00
C GLU A 51 -31.32 -1.02 9.35
N PRO A 52 -32.50 -1.49 8.89
CA PRO A 52 -33.02 -2.82 9.21
C PRO A 52 -32.16 -3.96 8.67
N TYR A 53 -31.36 -3.69 7.64
CA TYR A 53 -30.55 -4.68 6.95
C TYR A 53 -29.10 -4.72 7.47
N GLY A 54 -28.76 -3.92 8.48
CA GLY A 54 -27.40 -3.83 9.02
C GLY A 54 -26.38 -3.27 8.01
N ILE A 55 -26.83 -2.76 6.86
CA ILE A 55 -25.96 -2.28 5.78
C ILE A 55 -25.21 -1.03 6.24
N GLU A 56 -25.80 -0.20 7.10
CA GLU A 56 -25.08 0.91 7.74
C GLU A 56 -23.89 0.43 8.59
N ARG A 57 -24.04 -0.64 9.37
CA ARG A 57 -22.92 -1.20 10.15
C ARG A 57 -21.86 -1.78 9.23
N ALA A 58 -22.26 -2.44 8.14
CA ALA A 58 -21.34 -2.96 7.12
C ALA A 58 -20.61 -1.83 6.38
N PHE A 59 -21.27 -0.74 6.01
CA PHE A 59 -20.66 0.44 5.40
C PHE A 59 -19.79 1.22 6.38
N ARG A 60 -20.18 1.37 7.65
CA ARG A 60 -19.32 1.97 8.69
C ARG A 60 -18.10 1.09 8.95
N ALA A 61 -18.24 -0.24 8.97
CA ALA A 61 -17.13 -1.17 9.10
C ALA A 61 -16.22 -1.17 7.86
N ALA A 62 -16.79 -1.11 6.66
CA ALA A 62 -16.07 -1.00 5.40
C ALA A 62 -15.37 0.36 5.27
N ASN A 63 -16.01 1.46 5.67
CA ASN A 63 -15.41 2.79 5.70
C ASN A 63 -14.39 2.94 6.83
N ARG A 64 -14.56 2.25 7.96
CA ARG A 64 -13.55 2.16 9.02
C ARG A 64 -12.33 1.39 8.52
N ARG A 65 -12.54 0.22 7.88
CA ARG A 65 -11.47 -0.51 7.17
C ARG A 65 -10.83 0.34 6.08
N ARG A 66 -11.59 1.13 5.32
CA ARG A 66 -11.09 2.04 4.27
C ARG A 66 -10.34 3.25 4.84
N LYS A 67 -10.74 3.78 6.00
CA LYS A 67 -10.04 4.85 6.72
C LYS A 67 -8.79 4.35 7.43
N GLU A 68 -8.81 3.13 7.97
CA GLU A 68 -7.65 2.42 8.51
C GLU A 68 -6.67 2.08 7.36
N HIS A 69 -7.15 1.61 6.21
CA HIS A 69 -6.34 1.41 4.99
C HIS A 69 -5.79 2.72 4.39
N ASN A 70 -6.48 3.85 4.54
CA ASN A 70 -6.01 5.17 4.07
C ASN A 70 -5.08 5.88 5.06
N SER A 71 -4.70 5.26 6.19
CA SER A 71 -3.70 5.80 7.13
C SER A 71 -2.29 5.26 6.90
N ARG A 72 -2.02 4.65 5.74
CA ARG A 72 -0.68 4.19 5.37
C ARG A 72 0.31 5.35 5.46
N SER A 73 1.26 5.23 6.39
CA SER A 73 2.33 6.20 6.54
C SER A 73 3.38 5.95 5.47
N ILE A 74 3.52 6.88 4.53
CA ILE A 74 4.54 6.82 3.48
C ILE A 74 5.68 7.73 3.90
N HIS A 75 6.89 7.19 3.89
CA HIS A 75 8.11 7.92 4.20
C HIS A 75 9.12 7.77 3.08
N TRP A 76 9.97 8.79 2.91
CA TRP A 76 11.09 8.78 1.99
C TRP A 76 12.38 9.03 2.77
N VAL A 77 13.42 8.25 2.47
CA VAL A 77 14.78 8.45 2.95
C VAL A 77 15.66 8.66 1.72
N ASP A 78 16.11 9.91 1.56
CA ASP A 78 16.98 10.28 0.46
C ASP A 78 18.40 9.77 0.71
N THR A 79 18.92 8.99 -0.24
CA THR A 79 20.25 8.38 -0.19
C THR A 79 21.23 9.01 -1.16
N LYS A 80 21.01 10.26 -1.58
CA LYS A 80 21.91 11.01 -2.46
C LYS A 80 23.39 10.85 -2.05
N GLY A 81 24.20 10.36 -2.98
CA GLY A 81 25.64 10.15 -2.81
C GLY A 81 26.03 8.84 -2.10
N LEU A 82 25.07 7.99 -1.73
CA LEU A 82 25.34 6.63 -1.27
C LEU A 82 25.45 5.68 -2.46
N ASP A 83 26.48 4.83 -2.45
CA ASP A 83 26.55 3.68 -3.35
C ASP A 83 25.51 2.61 -2.94
N PRO A 84 25.16 1.67 -3.83
CA PRO A 84 24.11 0.68 -3.57
C PRO A 84 24.42 -0.23 -2.37
N GLN A 85 25.69 -0.50 -2.09
CA GLN A 85 26.13 -1.33 -0.95
C GLN A 85 25.91 -0.60 0.38
N ARG A 86 26.16 0.71 0.43
CA ARG A 86 25.84 1.53 1.60
C ARG A 86 24.34 1.70 1.78
N GLU A 87 23.58 1.85 0.69
CA GLU A 87 22.12 1.85 0.75
C GLU A 87 21.59 0.52 1.32
N ALA A 88 22.15 -0.61 0.91
CA ALA A 88 21.78 -1.93 1.45
C ALA A 88 21.98 -2.02 2.97
N LYS A 89 23.12 -1.52 3.49
CA LYS A 89 23.37 -1.44 4.94
C LYS A 89 22.38 -0.53 5.67
N LEU A 90 22.02 0.60 5.07
CA LEU A 90 21.00 1.50 5.61
C LEU A 90 19.63 0.81 5.69
N VAL A 91 19.24 0.09 4.63
CA VAL A 91 18.00 -0.69 4.58
C VAL A 91 17.97 -1.74 5.69
N CYS A 92 19.06 -2.48 5.91
CA CYS A 92 19.16 -3.45 7.00
C CYS A 92 18.98 -2.79 8.38
N TRP A 93 19.64 -1.65 8.61
CA TRP A 93 19.49 -0.89 9.85
C TRP A 93 18.05 -0.40 10.05
N MET A 94 17.40 0.08 8.99
CA MET A 94 16.01 0.53 9.04
C MET A 94 15.05 -0.61 9.35
N ALA A 95 15.25 -1.77 8.71
CA ALA A 95 14.48 -2.97 8.98
C ALA A 95 14.60 -3.40 10.45
N ASP A 96 15.81 -3.38 11.01
CA ASP A 96 16.05 -3.65 12.43
C ASP A 96 15.33 -2.66 13.36
N LYS A 97 15.34 -1.37 13.02
CA LYS A 97 14.57 -0.38 13.79
C LYS A 97 13.07 -0.64 13.72
N VAL A 98 12.55 -1.01 12.55
CA VAL A 98 11.13 -1.32 12.37
C VAL A 98 10.74 -2.55 13.20
N VAL A 99 11.54 -3.62 13.18
CA VAL A 99 11.31 -4.84 13.97
C VAL A 99 11.40 -4.55 15.47
N ASN A 100 12.43 -3.84 15.93
CA ASN A 100 12.68 -3.63 17.36
C ASN A 100 11.93 -2.42 17.99
N THR A 101 11.07 -1.74 17.24
CA THR A 101 10.30 -0.62 17.79
C THR A 101 9.25 -1.13 18.77
N ARG A 102 9.19 -0.63 20.02
CA ARG A 102 8.26 -1.08 21.09
C ARG A 102 6.76 -1.10 20.72
N ARG A 103 6.36 -0.37 19.67
CA ARG A 103 4.98 -0.36 19.13
C ARG A 103 4.73 -1.46 18.10
N ASN A 104 5.79 -1.96 17.48
CA ASN A 104 5.78 -3.12 16.64
C ASN A 104 6.14 -4.30 17.55
N ARG A 105 5.14 -5.08 17.96
CA ARG A 105 5.38 -6.52 18.22
C ARG A 105 5.53 -7.24 16.87
N GLY A 106 6.22 -6.61 15.92
CA GLY A 106 6.30 -7.04 14.54
C GLY A 106 7.22 -8.22 14.52
N GLU A 107 6.62 -9.40 14.40
CA GLU A 107 7.37 -10.58 14.01
C GLU A 107 8.13 -10.23 12.73
N ILE A 108 9.35 -10.70 12.58
CA ILE A 108 10.17 -10.41 11.39
C ILE A 108 9.42 -10.71 10.09
N ASP A 109 8.49 -11.66 10.14
CA ASP A 109 7.61 -12.09 9.05
C ASP A 109 6.59 -11.00 8.60
N ASP A 110 6.31 -9.99 9.45
CA ASP A 110 5.46 -8.82 9.18
C ASP A 110 6.15 -7.73 8.34
N VAL A 111 7.48 -7.81 8.19
CA VAL A 111 8.32 -6.84 7.48
C VAL A 111 8.83 -7.45 6.19
N ALA A 112 8.71 -6.74 5.07
CA ALA A 112 9.36 -7.11 3.83
C ALA A 112 10.21 -5.97 3.27
N VAL A 113 11.29 -6.35 2.61
CA VAL A 113 12.17 -5.46 1.86
C VAL A 113 12.02 -5.77 0.38
N LEU A 114 11.58 -4.78 -0.38
CA LEU A 114 11.48 -4.83 -1.82
C LEU A 114 12.58 -3.99 -2.46
N THR A 115 13.04 -4.40 -3.63
CA THR A 115 13.98 -3.60 -4.42
C THR A 115 13.77 -3.77 -5.92
N THR A 116 14.47 -2.99 -6.73
CA THR A 116 14.35 -2.95 -8.19
C THR A 116 15.15 -4.05 -8.88
N SER A 117 16.26 -4.53 -8.29
CA SER A 117 17.20 -5.45 -8.92
C SER A 117 17.62 -6.62 -8.02
N GLU A 118 17.95 -7.77 -8.64
CA GLU A 118 18.46 -8.96 -7.92
C GLU A 118 19.85 -8.73 -7.32
N GLU A 119 20.65 -7.84 -7.92
CA GLU A 119 21.94 -7.40 -7.37
C GLU A 119 21.74 -6.73 -6.01
N GLN A 120 20.76 -5.84 -5.90
CA GLN A 120 20.46 -5.18 -4.63
C GLN A 120 19.83 -6.14 -3.61
N VAL A 121 19.02 -7.13 -4.05
CA VAL A 121 18.55 -8.22 -3.17
C VAL A 121 19.74 -8.94 -2.54
N THR A 122 20.76 -9.26 -3.33
CA THR A 122 21.97 -9.95 -2.88
C THR A 122 22.74 -9.08 -1.89
N ALA A 123 22.99 -7.81 -2.21
CA ALA A 123 23.67 -6.86 -1.33
C ALA A 123 22.96 -6.69 0.03
N ILE A 124 21.62 -6.60 0.04
CA ILE A 124 20.83 -6.50 1.27
C ILE A 124 20.93 -7.80 2.09
N LYS A 125 20.84 -8.97 1.46
CA LYS A 125 20.97 -10.26 2.16
C LYS A 125 22.36 -10.44 2.75
N GLU A 126 23.41 -10.03 2.05
CA GLU A 126 24.78 -10.03 2.56
C GLU A 126 24.93 -9.07 3.74
N ALA A 127 24.42 -7.84 3.62
CA ALA A 127 24.43 -6.87 4.72
C ALA A 127 23.68 -7.36 5.97
N PHE A 128 22.57 -8.09 5.81
CA PHE A 128 21.88 -8.74 6.94
C PHE A 128 22.74 -9.81 7.60
N LYS A 129 23.44 -10.64 6.82
CA LYS A 129 24.35 -11.65 7.37
C LYS A 129 25.48 -10.99 8.15
N ASP A 130 26.14 -9.99 7.57
CA ASP A 130 27.31 -9.33 8.17
C ASP A 130 26.95 -8.59 9.47
N HIS A 131 25.81 -7.88 9.51
CA HIS A 131 25.42 -7.12 10.69
C HIS A 131 24.72 -7.95 11.77
N TYR A 132 24.11 -9.07 11.42
CA TYR A 132 23.28 -9.85 12.34
C TYR A 132 23.69 -11.32 12.44
N TYR A 133 24.94 -11.66 12.16
CA TYR A 133 25.48 -13.02 12.29
C TYR A 133 25.21 -13.66 13.68
N ALA A 134 25.09 -12.85 14.73
CA ALA A 134 24.75 -13.30 16.08
C ALA A 134 23.22 -13.42 16.35
N LYS A 135 22.37 -12.81 15.52
CA LYS A 135 20.91 -12.80 15.61
C LYS A 135 20.31 -13.38 14.32
N ASN A 136 20.38 -14.71 14.20
CA ASN A 136 19.86 -15.50 13.05
C ASN A 136 18.45 -15.12 12.59
N GLU A 137 17.64 -14.49 13.45
CA GLU A 137 16.26 -14.13 13.18
C GLU A 137 16.13 -13.18 11.97
N MET A 138 17.01 -12.20 11.79
CA MET A 138 16.88 -11.20 10.71
C MET A 138 17.10 -11.80 9.31
N THR A 139 17.76 -12.96 9.20
CA THR A 139 17.95 -13.66 7.92
C THR A 139 16.66 -14.28 7.38
N ARG A 140 15.62 -14.40 8.20
CA ARG A 140 14.28 -14.87 7.80
C ARG A 140 13.45 -13.78 7.12
N MET A 141 13.87 -12.52 7.20
CA MET A 141 13.14 -11.41 6.59
C MET A 141 13.03 -11.60 5.08
N GLU A 142 11.84 -11.31 4.55
CA GLU A 142 11.61 -11.41 3.12
C GLU A 142 12.32 -10.26 2.39
N VAL A 143 13.29 -10.62 1.55
CA VAL A 143 14.03 -9.69 0.69
C VAL A 143 13.95 -10.19 -0.74
N VAL A 144 13.19 -9.47 -1.58
CA VAL A 144 12.90 -9.86 -2.97
C VAL A 144 12.80 -8.64 -3.89
N THR A 145 12.84 -8.87 -5.19
CA THR A 145 12.55 -7.83 -6.18
C THR A 145 11.06 -7.49 -6.20
N ALA A 146 10.73 -6.25 -6.55
CA ALA A 146 9.34 -5.83 -6.69
C ALA A 146 8.59 -6.64 -7.77
N LYS A 147 9.29 -7.13 -8.80
CA LYS A 147 8.71 -7.97 -9.87
C LYS A 147 8.14 -9.28 -9.31
N TYR A 148 8.69 -9.78 -8.19
CA TYR A 148 8.17 -10.96 -7.49
C TYR A 148 6.69 -10.81 -7.09
N TYR A 149 6.23 -9.59 -6.80
CA TYR A 149 4.88 -9.27 -6.33
C TYR A 149 3.87 -8.97 -7.45
N GLU A 150 4.32 -8.84 -8.69
CA GLU A 150 3.45 -8.52 -9.84
C GLU A 150 2.59 -9.73 -10.25
N PHE A 151 3.19 -10.93 -10.21
CA PHE A 151 2.57 -12.15 -10.74
C PHE A 151 2.12 -13.14 -9.66
N ARG A 152 2.21 -12.76 -8.38
CA ARG A 152 1.90 -13.65 -7.26
C ARG A 152 0.86 -13.04 -6.34
N ASP A 153 -0.07 -13.88 -5.89
CA ASP A 153 -1.00 -13.54 -4.83
C ASP A 153 -0.28 -13.65 -3.48
N VAL A 154 0.57 -12.66 -3.20
CA VAL A 154 1.32 -12.54 -1.93
C VAL A 154 0.50 -11.70 -0.97
N SER A 155 0.27 -12.22 0.23
CA SER A 155 -0.40 -11.48 1.30
C SER A 155 0.34 -10.17 1.58
N PRO A 156 -0.38 -9.06 1.80
CA PRO A 156 0.23 -7.80 2.15
C PRO A 156 1.02 -7.92 3.46
N LYS A 157 2.09 -7.15 3.56
CA LYS A 157 2.96 -7.06 4.74
C LYS A 157 2.58 -5.84 5.54
N ARG A 158 2.75 -5.88 6.86
CA ARG A 158 2.42 -4.72 7.72
C ARG A 158 3.33 -3.53 7.44
N TYR A 159 4.62 -3.82 7.29
CA TYR A 159 5.66 -2.83 7.02
C TYR A 159 6.43 -3.22 5.76
N LEU A 160 6.64 -2.25 4.89
CA LEU A 160 7.38 -2.45 3.66
C LEU A 160 8.49 -1.41 3.55
N ILE A 161 9.70 -1.87 3.24
CA ILE A 161 10.83 -1.00 2.91
C ILE A 161 11.15 -1.23 1.43
N PHE A 162 11.12 -0.18 0.62
CA PHE A 162 11.43 -0.24 -0.80
C PHE A 162 12.76 0.47 -1.06
N SER A 163 13.78 -0.27 -1.52
CA SER A 163 15.10 0.27 -1.89
C SER A 163 15.21 0.41 -3.40
N LEU A 164 15.53 1.62 -3.87
CA LEU A 164 15.78 1.88 -5.29
C LEU A 164 17.02 1.12 -5.79
N GLY A 165 18.06 0.99 -4.97
CA GLY A 165 19.22 0.15 -5.26
C GLY A 165 20.08 0.61 -6.44
N VAL A 166 19.94 1.87 -6.87
CA VAL A 166 20.63 2.41 -8.05
C VAL A 166 21.42 3.67 -7.70
N ALA A 167 22.68 3.72 -8.15
CA ALA A 167 23.52 4.91 -8.02
C ALA A 167 23.35 5.87 -9.20
N GLU A 168 22.98 5.35 -10.36
CA GLU A 168 22.92 6.09 -11.62
C GLU A 168 21.54 6.01 -12.24
N LYS A 169 21.16 7.07 -12.96
CA LYS A 169 19.87 7.19 -13.63
C LYS A 169 19.69 6.15 -14.75
N SER A 170 20.78 5.79 -15.43
CA SER A 170 20.81 4.78 -16.49
C SER A 170 20.32 3.40 -16.02
N ALA A 171 20.43 3.10 -14.74
CA ALA A 171 19.97 1.86 -14.14
C ALA A 171 18.46 1.86 -13.81
N LEU A 172 17.78 3.02 -13.88
CA LEU A 172 16.32 3.09 -13.82
C LEU A 172 15.76 2.73 -15.20
N THR A 173 15.37 1.48 -15.37
CA THR A 173 14.76 1.00 -16.61
C THR A 173 13.26 1.37 -16.68
N GLU A 174 12.71 1.47 -17.89
CA GLU A 174 11.26 1.69 -18.09
C GLU A 174 10.39 0.56 -17.52
N GLU A 175 10.97 -0.61 -17.25
CA GLU A 175 10.33 -1.78 -16.65
C GLU A 175 10.29 -1.75 -15.11
N MET A 176 10.33 -0.58 -14.49
CA MET A 176 10.10 -0.49 -13.06
C MET A 176 8.65 -0.88 -12.75
N VAL A 177 8.50 -1.77 -11.77
CA VAL A 177 7.19 -2.20 -11.28
C VAL A 177 6.36 -0.97 -10.87
N PRO A 178 5.08 -0.89 -11.25
CA PRO A 178 4.22 0.21 -10.86
C PRO A 178 4.28 0.47 -9.36
N ILE A 179 4.38 1.73 -8.97
CA ILE A 179 4.46 2.10 -7.54
C ILE A 179 3.22 1.64 -6.77
N GLU A 180 2.07 1.57 -7.45
CA GLU A 180 0.83 1.03 -6.90
C GLU A 180 1.01 -0.39 -6.40
N THR A 181 1.72 -1.24 -7.16
CA THR A 181 2.02 -2.61 -6.75
C THR A 181 2.85 -2.64 -5.46
N VAL A 182 3.76 -1.69 -5.25
CA VAL A 182 4.51 -1.61 -3.99
C VAL A 182 3.61 -1.14 -2.84
N LEU A 183 2.79 -0.12 -3.10
CA LEU A 183 1.93 0.49 -2.08
C LEU A 183 0.77 -0.41 -1.64
N GLU A 184 0.24 -1.22 -2.55
CA GLU A 184 -0.84 -2.17 -2.26
C GLU A 184 -0.40 -3.29 -1.33
N ARG A 185 0.90 -3.60 -1.32
CA ARG A 185 1.49 -4.71 -0.55
C ARG A 185 1.89 -4.32 0.87
N ALA A 186 1.64 -3.08 1.29
CA ALA A 186 1.87 -2.64 2.65
C ALA A 186 0.55 -2.30 3.38
N GLU A 187 0.33 -2.78 4.59
CA GLU A 187 -0.90 -2.46 5.36
C GLU A 187 -0.79 -1.14 6.10
N TYR A 188 0.33 -0.87 6.79
CA TYR A 188 0.46 0.27 7.71
C TYR A 188 1.52 1.29 7.32
N LYS A 189 2.68 0.85 6.83
CA LYS A 189 3.81 1.76 6.57
C LYS A 189 4.63 1.32 5.37
N VAL A 190 4.95 2.29 4.53
CA VAL A 190 5.91 2.14 3.43
C VAL A 190 7.05 3.11 3.65
N ILE A 191 8.28 2.62 3.59
CA ILE A 191 9.46 3.47 3.62
C ILE A 191 10.23 3.26 2.32
N PHE A 192 10.28 4.30 1.51
CA PHE A 192 11.12 4.33 0.32
C PHE A 192 12.52 4.82 0.70
N VAL A 193 13.53 4.17 0.14
CA VAL A 193 14.95 4.45 0.34
C VAL A 193 15.57 4.59 -1.05
N GLY A 194 16.19 5.71 -1.32
CA GLY A 194 16.85 5.94 -2.61
C GLY A 194 17.12 7.40 -2.91
N ASN A 195 17.95 7.65 -3.92
CA ASN A 195 18.27 9.00 -4.36
C ASN A 195 17.09 9.61 -5.13
N VAL A 196 16.46 10.62 -4.53
CA VAL A 196 15.27 11.28 -5.10
C VAL A 196 15.57 12.00 -6.41
N GLU A 197 16.80 12.44 -6.64
CA GLU A 197 17.20 13.17 -7.84
C GLU A 197 17.17 12.27 -9.08
N LEU A 198 17.43 10.97 -8.91
CA LEU A 198 17.37 9.99 -10.00
C LEU A 198 15.94 9.83 -10.54
N LEU A 199 14.94 10.08 -9.69
CA LEU A 199 13.53 10.03 -10.06
C LEU A 199 13.09 11.31 -10.79
N ASN A 200 13.72 12.47 -10.54
CA ASN A 200 13.24 13.77 -10.98
C ASN A 200 13.46 14.09 -12.47
N SER A 201 13.58 13.08 -13.32
CA SER A 201 13.66 13.29 -14.76
C SER A 201 12.31 13.16 -15.44
N GLU A 202 12.03 14.05 -16.39
CA GLU A 202 10.77 14.21 -17.12
C GLU A 202 10.21 12.93 -17.77
N SER A 203 11.00 11.85 -17.90
CA SER A 203 10.60 10.59 -18.52
C SER A 203 10.07 9.52 -17.54
N ILE A 204 10.14 9.72 -16.22
CA ILE A 204 9.82 8.65 -15.26
C ILE A 204 8.46 8.92 -14.61
N ALA A 205 7.41 8.32 -15.18
CA ALA A 205 6.03 8.37 -14.64
C ALA A 205 5.95 7.97 -13.15
N TRP A 206 6.89 7.14 -12.69
CA TRP A 206 7.05 6.69 -11.31
C TRP A 206 7.28 7.86 -10.32
N ALA A 207 8.04 8.87 -10.73
CA ALA A 207 8.47 9.98 -9.88
C ALA A 207 7.37 11.00 -9.62
N ASP A 208 6.64 11.41 -10.66
CA ASP A 208 5.55 12.37 -10.52
C ASP A 208 4.38 11.78 -9.69
N ARG A 209 4.11 10.48 -9.83
CA ARG A 209 3.13 9.75 -9.01
C ARG A 209 3.56 9.65 -7.54
N LEU A 210 4.80 9.23 -7.29
CA LEU A 210 5.37 9.20 -5.95
C LEU A 210 5.37 10.59 -5.30
N TYR A 211 5.77 11.62 -6.03
CA TYR A 211 5.84 12.99 -5.53
C TYR A 211 4.45 13.54 -5.18
N ARG A 212 3.43 13.22 -5.98
CA ARG A 212 2.02 13.51 -5.66
C ARG A 212 1.55 12.78 -4.41
N LEU A 213 2.00 11.55 -4.17
CA LEU A 213 1.70 10.79 -2.95
C LEU A 213 2.42 11.38 -1.72
N LEU A 214 3.70 11.71 -1.86
CA LEU A 214 4.51 12.31 -0.80
C LEU A 214 4.03 13.70 -0.39
N LYS A 215 3.56 14.53 -1.34
CA LYS A 215 2.93 15.83 -1.04
C LYS A 215 1.64 15.74 -0.23
N ARG A 216 0.95 14.59 -0.27
CA ARG A 216 -0.29 14.34 0.49
C ARG A 216 -0.01 13.75 1.88
N SER A 217 1.10 13.02 2.05
CA SER A 217 1.60 12.62 3.36
C SER A 217 2.21 13.82 4.07
N ARG A 218 1.96 13.99 5.38
CA ARG A 218 2.64 15.05 6.15
C ARG A 218 4.17 14.84 6.02
N PRO A 219 4.94 15.82 5.54
CA PRO A 219 6.39 15.68 5.44
C PRO A 219 6.95 15.40 6.84
N MET A 220 7.80 14.37 6.97
CA MET A 220 8.64 14.29 8.16
C MET A 220 9.60 15.49 8.13
N PRO A 221 9.74 16.25 9.22
CA PRO A 221 10.65 17.37 9.27
C PRO A 221 12.07 16.90 8.95
N SER A 222 12.62 17.42 7.85
CA SER A 222 13.86 16.98 7.20
C SER A 222 15.15 17.36 7.96
N SER A 223 15.07 18.13 9.05
CA SER A 223 16.25 18.74 9.66
C SER A 223 16.97 17.88 10.71
N THR A 224 16.35 16.84 11.28
CA THR A 224 16.94 16.13 12.45
C THR A 224 17.67 14.83 12.14
N TYR A 225 17.42 14.19 11.01
CA TYR A 225 18.02 12.89 10.68
C TYR A 225 19.29 13.01 9.83
N HIS A 226 19.32 13.93 8.87
CA HIS A 226 20.48 14.15 8.01
C HIS A 226 21.67 14.70 8.82
N GLU A 227 21.41 15.63 9.74
CA GLU A 227 22.43 16.13 10.68
C GLU A 227 22.95 15.05 11.64
N LYS A 228 22.09 14.10 12.06
CA LYS A 228 22.48 12.95 12.88
C LYS A 228 23.31 11.91 12.13
N LEU A 229 22.93 11.58 10.90
CA LEU A 229 23.67 10.63 10.05
C LEU A 229 25.06 11.14 9.68
N LEU A 230 25.22 12.46 9.53
CA LEU A 230 26.51 13.10 9.32
C LEU A 230 27.33 13.21 10.61
N SER A 231 26.69 13.39 11.77
CA SER A 231 27.39 13.41 13.07
C SER A 231 27.85 12.03 13.55
N ASP A 232 27.14 10.97 13.16
CA ASP A 232 27.46 9.56 13.48
C ASP A 232 28.60 8.97 12.62
N GLN A 233 29.31 9.81 11.83
CA GLN A 233 30.60 9.43 11.21
C GLN A 233 31.72 9.15 12.23
N LYS A 234 31.52 9.48 13.52
CA LYS A 234 32.29 8.87 14.60
C LYS A 234 31.59 7.55 14.88
N GLY A 235 32.20 6.44 14.43
CA GLY A 235 31.61 5.10 14.44
C GLY A 235 31.00 4.65 15.78
N PRO A 236 30.37 3.46 15.83
CA PRO A 236 29.60 3.02 16.98
C PRO A 236 30.42 3.16 18.29
N PRO A 237 29.84 3.70 19.38
CA PRO A 237 30.56 3.81 20.64
C PRO A 237 31.01 2.41 21.08
N LYS A 238 32.28 2.31 21.49
CA LYS A 238 32.85 1.10 22.10
C LYS A 238 31.99 0.61 23.27
#